data_AF-A0A936D6L4-F1
#
_entry.id   AF-A0A936D6L4-F1
#
_cell.length_a   1.000
_cell.length_b   1.000
_cell.length_c   1.000
_cell.angle_alpha   90.00
_cell.angle_beta   90.00
_cell.angle_gamma   90.00
#
_symmetry.space_group_name_H-M   'P 1'
#
loop_
_entity.id
_entity.type
_entity.pdbx_description
1 polymer ?
#
loop_
_entity_poly.entity_id
_entity_poly.type
_entity_poly.pdbx_seq_one_letter_code
_entity_poly.pdbx_strand_id
1 'polypeptide(L)'
;MRPGQTPRSHLFVCENVRHGSPLGPGCGARGTEVVTTLRDAVLRSGIVQHVWVTSTKCLGLCPKKGTAVALYPHGGLFVEVTKDDCKALLSLAIETKDSP
;
A
#
# COMPACT_ATOMS: atom_id res chain seq x y z
N MET A 1 -4.25 -1.83 -27.57
CA MET A 1 -3.67 -1.87 -26.21
C MET A 1 -2.27 -2.47 -26.33
N ARG A 2 -1.25 -1.88 -25.71
CA ARG A 2 0.14 -2.40 -25.72
C ARG A 2 0.56 -2.68 -24.27
N PRO A 3 1.28 -3.78 -23.97
CA PRO A 3 1.76 -4.05 -22.62
C PRO A 3 2.78 -2.98 -22.18
N GLY A 4 2.64 -2.54 -20.94
CA GLY A 4 3.60 -1.69 -20.23
C GLY A 4 4.48 -2.52 -19.28
N GLN A 5 5.46 -1.86 -18.67
CA GLN A 5 6.24 -2.46 -17.58
C GLN A 5 5.34 -2.71 -16.37
N THR A 6 5.59 -3.80 -15.65
CA THR A 6 4.94 -4.12 -14.38
C THR A 6 5.99 -4.29 -13.29
N PRO A 7 5.69 -3.91 -12.03
CA PRO A 7 6.56 -4.20 -10.92
C PRO A 7 6.49 -5.69 -10.58
N ARG A 8 7.47 -6.18 -9.82
CA ARG A 8 7.38 -7.49 -9.19
C ARG A 8 6.30 -7.51 -8.11
N SER A 9 6.21 -6.43 -7.34
CA SER A 9 5.22 -6.26 -6.28
C SER A 9 4.59 -4.88 -6.30
N HIS A 10 3.29 -4.80 -6.01
CA HIS A 10 2.53 -3.55 -6.02
C HIS A 10 1.76 -3.37 -4.71
N LEU A 11 2.12 -2.32 -3.97
CA LEU A 11 1.43 -1.86 -2.78
C LEU A 11 0.37 -0.81 -3.15
N PHE A 12 -0.89 -1.13 -2.90
CA PHE A 12 -2.02 -0.20 -3.04
C PHE A 12 -2.44 0.27 -1.65
N VAL A 13 -2.30 1.57 -1.38
CA VAL A 13 -2.53 2.14 -0.05
C VAL A 13 -3.74 3.05 -0.08
N CYS A 14 -4.73 2.77 0.77
CA CYS A 14 -5.95 3.58 0.84
C CYS A 14 -5.67 4.94 1.47
N GLU A 15 -6.02 6.03 0.77
CA GLU A 15 -6.01 7.41 1.28
C GLU A 15 -7.43 8.01 1.25
N ASN A 16 -8.45 7.16 1.16
CA ASN A 16 -9.82 7.64 0.97
C ASN A 16 -10.30 8.50 2.14
N VAL A 17 -10.89 9.65 1.82
CA VAL A 17 -11.56 10.56 2.77
C VAL A 17 -13.05 10.56 2.44
N ARG A 18 -13.88 10.49 3.48
CA ARG A 18 -15.34 10.62 3.36
C ARG A 18 -15.84 11.68 4.31
N HIS A 19 -16.84 12.44 3.87
CA HIS A 19 -17.55 13.42 4.68
C HIS A 19 -18.97 12.90 4.94
N GLY A 20 -19.40 12.84 6.21
CA GLY A 20 -20.77 12.44 6.58
C GLY A 20 -21.14 10.97 6.28
N SER A 21 -20.17 10.08 6.11
CA SER A 21 -20.42 8.67 5.75
C SER A 21 -20.70 7.78 6.97
N PRO A 22 -21.70 6.88 6.91
CA PRO A 22 -21.96 5.90 7.99
C PRO A 22 -20.84 4.88 8.14
N LEU A 23 -20.03 4.66 7.09
CA LEU A 23 -18.85 3.79 7.12
C LEU A 23 -17.62 4.46 7.78
N GLY A 24 -17.79 5.66 8.35
CA GLY A 24 -16.72 6.46 8.94
C GLY A 24 -15.93 7.31 7.92
N PRO A 25 -14.90 8.03 8.39
CA PRO A 25 -14.18 9.04 7.61
C PRO A 25 -13.22 8.46 6.55
N GLY A 26 -12.98 7.15 6.57
CA GLY A 26 -11.98 6.50 5.71
C GLY A 26 -10.56 6.50 6.31
N CYS A 27 -9.56 6.21 5.47
CA CYS A 27 -8.15 6.12 5.88
C CYS A 27 -7.47 7.50 5.93
N GLY A 28 -7.78 8.38 4.96
CA GLY A 28 -7.33 9.77 4.92
C GLY A 28 -5.84 9.96 5.22
N ALA A 29 -5.53 10.90 6.11
CA ALA A 29 -4.16 11.29 6.46
C ALA A 29 -3.29 10.12 6.98
N ARG A 30 -3.89 9.11 7.62
CA ARG A 30 -3.16 7.90 8.05
C ARG A 30 -2.65 7.10 6.85
N GLY A 31 -3.44 7.07 5.78
CA GLY A 31 -3.02 6.51 4.49
C GLY A 31 -1.86 7.28 3.88
N THR A 32 -1.94 8.61 3.92
CA THR A 32 -0.91 9.50 3.36
C THR A 32 0.43 9.41 4.07
N GLU A 33 0.42 9.22 5.38
CA GLU A 33 1.65 8.94 6.14
C GLU A 33 2.32 7.64 5.66
N VAL A 34 1.53 6.57 5.44
CA VAL A 34 2.03 5.27 4.97
C VAL A 34 2.50 5.33 3.51
N VAL A 35 1.76 5.97 2.61
CA VAL A 35 2.18 6.17 1.20
C VAL A 35 3.51 6.89 1.14
N THR A 36 3.63 8.00 1.86
CA THR A 36 4.84 8.83 1.87
C THR A 36 6.02 8.01 2.38
N THR A 37 5.86 7.34 3.51
CA THR A 37 6.91 6.51 4.13
C THR A 37 7.35 5.37 3.21
N LEU A 38 6.43 4.67 2.54
CA LEU A 38 6.75 3.59 1.62
C LEU A 38 7.45 4.08 0.35
N ARG A 39 6.97 5.16 -0.27
CA ARG A 39 7.60 5.73 -1.48
C ARG A 39 9.04 6.17 -1.20
N ASP A 40 9.23 6.84 -0.07
CA ASP A 40 10.54 7.24 0.42
C ASP A 40 11.48 6.05 0.63
N ALA A 41 10.99 4.98 1.25
CA ALA A 41 11.78 3.77 1.48
C ALA A 41 12.14 3.08 0.16
N VAL A 42 11.19 2.93 -0.77
CA VAL A 42 11.43 2.36 -2.11
C VAL A 42 12.47 3.17 -2.88
N LEU A 43 12.40 4.51 -2.83
CA LEU A 43 13.36 5.40 -3.47
C LEU A 43 14.76 5.25 -2.87
N ARG A 44 14.88 5.33 -1.54
CA ARG A 44 16.17 5.20 -0.83
C ARG A 44 16.81 3.83 -1.02
N SER A 45 16.01 2.79 -1.21
CA SER A 45 16.50 1.42 -1.47
C SER A 45 16.82 1.15 -2.94
N GLY A 46 16.55 2.07 -3.87
CA GLY A 46 16.87 1.90 -5.30
C GLY A 46 16.01 0.84 -6.01
N ILE A 47 14.85 0.48 -5.46
CA ILE A 47 13.99 -0.63 -5.94
C ILE A 47 12.71 -0.16 -6.64
N VAL A 48 12.68 1.09 -7.09
CA VAL A 48 11.53 1.71 -7.79
C VAL A 48 11.06 0.94 -9.03
N GLN A 49 11.95 0.16 -9.66
CA GLN A 49 11.63 -0.69 -10.82
C GLN A 49 10.94 -2.01 -10.43
N HIS A 50 11.05 -2.42 -9.17
CA HIS A 50 10.58 -3.72 -8.69
C HIS A 50 9.38 -3.62 -7.74
N VAL A 51 9.29 -2.55 -6.96
CA VAL A 51 8.20 -2.32 -6.01
C VAL A 51 7.53 -1.00 -6.32
N TRP A 52 6.24 -1.05 -6.64
CA TRP A 52 5.43 0.15 -6.84
C TRP A 52 4.53 0.40 -5.64
N VAL A 53 4.30 1.68 -5.33
CA VAL A 53 3.42 2.14 -4.25
C VAL A 53 2.41 3.14 -4.84
N THR A 54 1.13 2.80 -4.80
CA THR A 54 0.05 3.59 -5.39
C THR A 54 -0.99 3.96 -4.36
N SER A 55 -1.29 5.26 -4.31
CA SER A 55 -2.43 5.80 -3.59
C SER A 55 -3.72 5.30 -4.20
N THR A 56 -4.65 4.83 -3.38
CA THR A 56 -5.97 4.38 -3.82
C THR A 56 -7.08 5.05 -3.02
N LYS A 57 -8.31 4.91 -3.52
CA LYS A 57 -9.51 5.18 -2.73
C LYS A 57 -9.85 3.93 -1.90
N CYS A 58 -11.11 3.76 -1.53
CA CYS A 58 -11.51 2.68 -0.62
C CYS A 58 -11.15 1.29 -1.17
N LEU A 59 -10.49 0.48 -0.34
CA LEU A 59 -10.19 -0.95 -0.61
C LEU A 59 -11.23 -1.91 0.01
N GLY A 60 -12.35 -1.39 0.49
CA GLY A 60 -13.46 -2.15 1.06
C GLY A 60 -13.40 -2.33 2.58
N LEU A 61 -12.22 -2.24 3.19
CA LEU A 61 -12.04 -2.38 4.64
C LEU A 61 -11.47 -1.10 5.26
N CYS A 62 -12.23 -0.49 6.17
CA CYS A 62 -11.78 0.68 6.94
C CYS A 62 -11.35 0.23 8.35
N PRO A 63 -10.07 0.35 8.70
CA PRO A 63 -9.58 -0.04 10.02
C PRO A 63 -9.87 1.02 11.09
N LYS A 64 -9.81 0.64 12.38
CA LYS A 64 -9.93 1.57 13.52
C LYS A 64 -8.72 2.50 13.66
N LYS A 65 -7.53 1.97 13.40
CA LYS A 65 -6.23 2.69 13.37
C LYS A 65 -5.55 2.46 12.03
N GLY A 66 -4.54 3.26 11.68
CA GLY A 66 -3.76 3.06 10.44
C GLY A 66 -4.57 3.11 9.15
N THR A 67 -4.13 2.37 8.14
CA THR A 67 -4.74 2.29 6.80
C THR A 67 -4.84 0.85 6.29
N ALA A 68 -5.62 0.65 5.23
CA ALA A 68 -5.66 -0.58 4.46
C ALA A 68 -4.60 -0.54 3.35
N VAL A 69 -3.83 -1.62 3.20
CA VAL A 69 -2.83 -1.78 2.14
C VAL A 69 -2.98 -3.15 1.48
N ALA A 70 -3.17 -3.19 0.17
CA ALA A 70 -3.12 -4.44 -0.59
C ALA A 70 -1.73 -4.63 -1.20
N LEU A 71 -1.17 -5.83 -1.06
CA LEU A 71 0.08 -6.26 -1.68
C LEU A 71 -0.22 -7.33 -2.73
N TYR A 72 -0.03 -6.98 -4.00
CA TYR A 72 -0.15 -7.90 -5.11
C TYR A 72 1.23 -8.23 -5.71
N PRO A 73 1.40 -9.44 -6.29
CA PRO A 73 0.39 -10.49 -6.42
C PRO A 73 0.25 -11.43 -5.20
N HIS A 74 1.20 -11.44 -4.25
CA HIS A 74 1.33 -12.53 -3.29
C HIS A 74 1.05 -12.20 -1.81
N GLY A 75 0.71 -10.95 -1.44
CA GLY A 75 0.64 -10.52 -0.03
C GLY A 75 -0.77 -10.30 0.56
N GLY A 76 -1.80 -10.17 -0.26
CA GLY A 76 -3.18 -9.97 0.21
C GLY A 76 -3.46 -8.57 0.75
N LEU A 77 -4.50 -8.43 1.58
CA LEU A 77 -4.97 -7.15 2.13
C LEU A 77 -4.65 -7.05 3.62
N PHE A 78 -3.79 -6.09 3.98
CA PHE A 78 -3.47 -5.73 5.35
C PHE A 78 -4.33 -4.57 5.83
N VAL A 79 -4.69 -4.60 7.10
CA VAL A 79 -5.43 -3.53 7.78
C VAL A 79 -4.66 -3.08 9.00
N GLU A 80 -5.00 -1.90 9.51
CA GLU A 80 -4.32 -1.28 10.66
C GLU A 80 -2.84 -0.94 10.43
N VAL A 81 -2.41 -0.83 9.16
CA VAL A 81 -1.04 -0.51 8.80
C VAL A 81 -0.69 0.92 9.19
N THR A 82 0.42 1.08 9.89
CA THR A 82 1.00 2.37 10.28
C THR A 82 2.36 2.59 9.62
N LYS A 83 2.97 3.77 9.82
CA LYS A 83 4.33 4.02 9.32
C LYS A 83 5.37 3.06 9.89
N ASP A 84 5.17 2.55 11.11
CA ASP A 84 6.12 1.67 11.79
C ASP A 84 6.15 0.28 11.14
N ASP A 85 5.06 -0.11 10.47
CA ASP A 85 4.94 -1.37 9.74
C ASP A 85 5.56 -1.30 8.33
N CYS A 86 5.91 -0.10 7.83
CA CYS A 86 6.36 0.09 6.46
C CYS A 86 7.64 -0.69 6.15
N LYS A 87 8.54 -0.84 7.12
CA LYS A 87 9.76 -1.64 6.95
C LYS A 87 9.43 -3.12 6.73
N ALA A 88 8.56 -3.68 7.56
CA ALA A 88 8.15 -5.07 7.43
C ALA A 88 7.39 -5.29 6.12
N LEU A 89 6.47 -4.38 5.77
CA LEU A 89 5.69 -4.48 4.54
C LEU A 89 6.56 -4.41 3.28
N LEU A 90 7.61 -3.58 3.29
CA LEU A 90 8.57 -3.50 2.19
C LEU A 90 9.41 -4.78 2.08
N SER A 91 9.83 -5.37 3.21
CA SER A 91 10.50 -6.68 3.21
C SER A 91 9.62 -7.75 2.56
N LEU A 92 8.34 -7.84 2.95
CA LEU A 92 7.40 -8.78 2.30
C LEU A 92 7.27 -8.52 0.79
N ALA A 93 7.20 -7.25 0.38
CA ALA A 93 7.10 -6.89 -1.03
C ALA A 93 8.35 -7.28 -1.86
N ILE A 94 9.51 -7.42 -1.23
CA ILE A 94 10.76 -7.87 -1.86
C ILE A 94 10.88 -9.41 -1.84
N GLU A 95 10.49 -10.03 -0.73
CA GLU A 95 10.60 -11.47 -0.50
C GLU A 95 9.61 -12.30 -1.31
N THR A 96 8.52 -11.70 -1.76
CA THR A 96 7.50 -12.33 -2.60
C THR A 96 8.14 -12.77 -3.93
N LYS A 97 8.68 -13.99 -3.93
CA LYS A 97 9.22 -14.70 -5.10
C LYS A 97 8.07 -15.19 -5.96
N ASP A 98 8.28 -15.16 -7.27
CA ASP A 98 7.39 -15.73 -8.27
C ASP A 98 6.98 -17.14 -7.82
N SER A 99 5.72 -17.28 -7.38
CA SER A 99 5.12 -18.62 -7.33
C SER A 99 4.87 -19.05 -8.78
N PRO A 100 5.25 -20.28 -9.16
CA PRO A 100 5.17 -20.80 -10.52
C PRO A 100 3.74 -20.79 -11.07
#